data_AF-A0A1L9NYN5-F1
#
_entry.id   AF-A0A1L9NYN5-F1
#
_cell.length_a   1.000
_cell.length_b   1.000
_cell.length_c   1.000
_cell.angle_alpha   90.00
_cell.angle_beta   90.00
_cell.angle_gamma   90.00
#
_symmetry.space_group_name_H-M   'P 1'
#
loop_
_entity.id
_entity.type
_entity.pdbx_description
1 polymer ?
#
loop_
_entity_poly.entity_id
_entity_poly.type
_entity_poly.pdbx_seq_one_letter_code
_entity_poly.pdbx_strand_id
1 'polypeptide(L)'
;MRTGEVNKKLEHVVAKTVAAFMNSDGGSLFIGVDDHGNAIGLELDYGTFSKKDRDGFQLHLANIFDKYLGKDVMKLWKLDWPSYDDKQICNVQVARANKPVYVTSEGKEEFFVRKEGSSQPLSRAEEHEWNRGRF
;
A
#
# COMPACT_ATOMS: atom_id res chain seq x y z
N MET A 1 21.83 5.15 -10.91
CA MET A 1 21.73 4.02 -9.94
C MET A 1 20.41 3.30 -10.18
N ARG A 2 20.39 1.98 -10.00
CA ARG A 2 19.47 1.01 -10.62
C ARG A 2 17.98 1.28 -10.35
N THR A 3 17.25 1.68 -11.39
CA THR A 3 15.78 1.91 -11.38
C THR A 3 14.97 0.70 -10.90
N GLY A 4 15.48 -0.53 -11.03
CA GLY A 4 14.76 -1.74 -10.61
C GLY A 4 14.75 -2.02 -9.10
N GLU A 5 15.84 -1.72 -8.37
CA GLU A 5 15.92 -1.99 -6.91
C GLU A 5 15.11 -0.96 -6.11
N VAL A 6 15.13 0.30 -6.56
CA VAL A 6 14.32 1.38 -5.97
C VAL A 6 12.83 1.07 -6.13
N ASN A 7 12.42 0.57 -7.30
CA ASN A 7 11.03 0.25 -7.57
C ASN A 7 10.51 -0.89 -6.67
N LYS A 8 11.26 -2.00 -6.54
CA LYS A 8 10.89 -3.09 -5.62
C LYS A 8 10.74 -2.64 -4.16
N LYS A 9 11.60 -1.73 -3.70
CA LYS A 9 11.51 -1.19 -2.33
C LYS A 9 10.23 -0.36 -2.16
N LEU A 10 9.88 0.46 -3.15
CA LEU A 10 8.64 1.25 -3.15
C LEU A 10 7.41 0.33 -3.20
N GLU A 11 7.38 -0.67 -4.09
CA GLU A 11 6.29 -1.66 -4.17
C GLU A 11 6.04 -2.31 -2.80
N HIS A 12 7.12 -2.75 -2.14
CA HIS A 12 7.02 -3.37 -0.82
C HIS A 12 6.55 -2.39 0.27
N VAL A 13 6.98 -1.11 0.21
CA VAL A 13 6.50 -0.07 1.13
C VAL A 13 5.00 0.20 0.96
N VAL A 14 4.51 0.23 -0.29
CA VAL A 14 3.08 0.39 -0.59
C VAL A 14 2.31 -0.83 -0.07
N ALA A 15 2.76 -2.04 -0.40
CA ALA A 15 2.13 -3.28 0.04
C ALA A 15 2.03 -3.40 1.57
N LYS A 16 3.14 -3.17 2.30
CA LYS A 16 3.14 -3.26 3.77
C LYS A 16 2.26 -2.20 4.42
N THR A 17 2.13 -1.03 3.80
CA THR A 17 1.28 0.04 4.34
C THR A 17 -0.19 -0.28 4.16
N VAL A 18 -0.57 -0.81 3.00
CA VAL A 18 -1.92 -1.30 2.75
C VAL A 18 -2.26 -2.49 3.65
N ALA A 19 -1.35 -3.45 3.83
CA ALA A 19 -1.52 -4.54 4.79
C ALA A 19 -1.69 -4.04 6.21
N ALA A 20 -0.91 -3.04 6.65
CA ALA A 20 -1.04 -2.43 7.96
C ALA A 20 -2.40 -1.77 8.18
N PHE A 21 -2.92 -1.06 7.18
CA PHE A 21 -4.28 -0.50 7.23
C PHE A 21 -5.34 -1.60 7.28
N MET A 22 -5.24 -2.61 6.41
CA MET A 22 -6.13 -3.77 6.45
C MET A 22 -6.07 -4.45 7.81
N ASN A 23 -4.91 -4.48 8.46
CA ASN A 23 -4.70 -5.14 9.74
C ASN A 23 -5.08 -4.30 10.98
N SER A 24 -5.53 -3.08 10.77
CA SER A 24 -5.91 -2.13 11.82
C SER A 24 -7.34 -1.66 11.54
N ASP A 25 -7.60 -0.35 11.62
CA ASP A 25 -8.94 0.22 11.41
C ASP A 25 -9.25 0.59 9.96
N GLY A 26 -8.42 0.19 9.01
CA GLY A 26 -8.42 0.73 7.64
C GLY A 26 -7.70 2.08 7.56
N GLY A 27 -7.87 2.79 6.46
CA GLY A 27 -7.29 4.12 6.28
C GLY A 27 -7.14 4.55 4.83
N SER A 28 -6.39 5.62 4.62
CA SER A 28 -6.04 6.15 3.31
C SER A 28 -4.52 6.25 3.16
N LEU A 29 -4.01 5.75 2.04
CA LEU A 29 -2.66 6.00 1.58
C LEU A 29 -2.71 6.99 0.42
N PHE A 30 -2.06 8.14 0.59
CA PHE A 30 -1.88 9.11 -0.49
C PHE A 30 -0.53 8.89 -1.17
N ILE A 31 -0.54 8.83 -2.50
CA ILE A 31 0.64 8.73 -3.37
C ILE A 31 0.66 9.97 -4.26
N GLY A 32 1.84 10.54 -4.48
CA GLY A 32 1.98 11.85 -5.13
C GLY A 32 1.86 13.01 -4.14
N VAL A 33 2.15 12.76 -2.85
CA VAL A 33 2.27 13.77 -1.79
C VAL A 33 3.66 13.69 -1.15
N ASP A 34 4.20 14.82 -0.72
CA ASP A 34 5.43 14.88 0.08
C ASP A 34 5.15 14.76 1.59
N ASP A 35 6.22 14.71 2.41
CA ASP A 35 6.14 14.61 3.87
C ASP A 35 5.50 15.85 4.54
N HIS A 36 5.32 16.94 3.80
CA HIS A 36 4.66 18.17 4.24
C HIS A 36 3.19 18.23 3.79
N GLY A 37 2.71 17.22 3.07
CA GLY A 37 1.35 17.16 2.54
C GLY A 37 1.13 17.97 1.26
N ASN A 38 2.19 18.46 0.62
CA ASN A 38 2.07 19.12 -0.67
C ASN A 38 1.87 18.09 -1.78
N ALA A 39 0.98 18.39 -2.72
CA ALA A 39 0.85 17.59 -3.93
C ALA A 39 2.10 17.77 -4.80
N ILE A 40 2.82 16.67 -5.01
CA ILE A 40 3.91 16.60 -5.99
C ILE A 40 3.42 16.08 -7.35
N GLY A 41 2.25 15.43 -7.35
CA GLY A 41 1.64 14.84 -8.55
C GLY A 41 2.15 13.42 -8.85
N LEU A 42 1.59 12.79 -9.88
CA LEU A 42 1.92 11.43 -10.31
C LEU A 42 2.64 11.41 -11.67
N GLU A 43 2.99 12.56 -12.22
CA GLU A 43 3.58 12.69 -13.55
C GLU A 43 4.92 11.95 -13.66
N LEU A 44 5.71 11.96 -12.58
CA LEU A 44 6.97 11.21 -12.49
C LEU A 44 6.73 9.70 -12.41
N ASP A 45 5.69 9.27 -11.68
CA ASP A 45 5.32 7.87 -11.56
C ASP A 45 4.80 7.31 -12.89
N TYR A 46 3.92 8.04 -13.59
CA TYR A 46 3.44 7.68 -14.94
C TYR A 46 4.58 7.45 -15.92
N GLY A 47 5.66 8.21 -15.81
CA GLY A 47 6.85 8.08 -16.67
C GLY A 47 7.59 6.75 -16.53
N THR A 48 7.36 5.98 -15.46
CA THR A 48 8.01 4.69 -15.19
C THR A 48 7.25 3.49 -15.75
N PHE A 49 6.02 3.68 -16.23
CA PHE A 49 5.15 2.60 -16.71
C PHE A 49 5.11 2.50 -18.24
N SER A 50 4.81 1.31 -18.75
CA SER A 50 4.61 1.06 -20.18
C SER A 50 3.39 1.80 -20.73
N LYS A 51 2.33 1.93 -19.91
CA LYS A 51 1.16 2.77 -20.16
C LYS A 51 1.26 3.98 -19.21
N LYS A 52 1.57 5.15 -19.77
CA LYS A 52 1.90 6.38 -19.01
C LYS A 52 0.66 7.18 -18.63
N ASP A 53 -0.35 6.49 -18.11
CA ASP A 53 -1.61 7.10 -17.71
C ASP A 53 -2.16 6.47 -16.43
N ARG A 54 -3.29 7.01 -15.97
CA ARG A 54 -4.02 6.56 -14.79
C ARG A 54 -4.31 5.06 -14.81
N ASP A 55 -4.71 4.51 -15.95
CA ASP A 55 -5.03 3.08 -16.07
C ASP A 55 -3.77 2.23 -15.86
N GLY A 56 -2.64 2.66 -16.43
CA GLY A 56 -1.35 2.00 -16.24
C GLY A 56 -0.94 1.96 -14.77
N PHE A 57 -1.10 3.07 -14.07
CA PHE A 57 -0.83 3.16 -12.64
C PHE A 57 -1.77 2.30 -11.80
N GLN A 58 -3.07 2.30 -12.10
CA GLN A 58 -4.05 1.44 -11.44
C GLN A 58 -3.71 -0.04 -11.62
N LEU A 59 -3.35 -0.45 -12.85
CA LEU A 59 -2.94 -1.82 -13.13
C LEU A 59 -1.66 -2.19 -12.38
N HIS A 60 -0.71 -1.26 -12.28
CA HIS A 60 0.52 -1.47 -11.53
C HIS A 60 0.24 -1.68 -10.03
N LEU A 61 -0.55 -0.80 -9.40
CA LEU A 61 -0.95 -0.97 -8.00
C LEU A 61 -1.68 -2.30 -7.76
N ALA A 62 -2.61 -2.66 -8.65
CA ALA A 62 -3.30 -3.94 -8.58
C ALA A 62 -2.31 -5.12 -8.62
N ASN A 63 -1.31 -5.07 -9.51
CA ASN A 63 -0.26 -6.09 -9.59
C ASN A 63 0.60 -6.15 -8.33
N ILE A 64 0.91 -5.01 -7.70
CA ILE A 64 1.61 -4.98 -6.41
C ILE A 64 0.76 -5.69 -5.34
N PHE A 65 -0.51 -5.31 -5.21
CA PHE A 65 -1.39 -5.91 -4.20
C PHE A 65 -1.58 -7.41 -4.43
N ASP A 66 -1.80 -7.84 -5.67
CA ASP A 66 -1.92 -9.26 -6.01
C ASP A 66 -0.63 -10.04 -5.70
N LYS A 67 0.54 -9.46 -6.00
CA LYS A 67 1.85 -10.07 -5.79
C LYS A 67 2.19 -10.23 -4.31
N TYR A 68 1.93 -9.19 -3.50
CA TYR A 68 2.38 -9.13 -2.11
C TYR A 68 1.31 -9.54 -1.10
N LEU A 69 0.03 -9.29 -1.37
CA LEU A 69 -1.08 -9.51 -0.43
C LEU A 69 -2.02 -10.64 -0.85
N GLY A 70 -1.89 -11.12 -2.10
CA GLY A 70 -2.79 -12.09 -2.69
C GLY A 70 -4.13 -11.48 -3.15
N LYS A 71 -4.91 -12.28 -3.89
CA LYS A 71 -6.16 -11.84 -4.53
C LYS A 71 -7.35 -11.75 -3.57
N ASP A 72 -7.22 -12.29 -2.38
CA ASP A 72 -8.30 -12.32 -1.39
C ASP A 72 -8.68 -10.93 -0.87
N VAL A 73 -7.79 -9.95 -0.99
CA VAL A 73 -7.98 -8.60 -0.47
C VAL A 73 -8.48 -7.60 -1.52
N MET A 74 -8.80 -8.04 -2.74
CA MET A 74 -9.23 -7.15 -3.84
C MET A 74 -10.44 -6.29 -3.50
N LYS A 75 -11.34 -6.75 -2.62
CA LYS A 75 -12.54 -6.01 -2.19
C LYS A 75 -12.27 -5.03 -1.04
N LEU A 76 -11.06 -5.07 -0.46
CA LEU A 76 -10.69 -4.28 0.71
C LEU A 76 -9.94 -2.99 0.35
N TRP A 77 -9.78 -2.69 -0.94
CA TRP A 77 -9.21 -1.42 -1.37
C TRP A 77 -9.95 -0.87 -2.58
N LYS A 78 -9.91 0.46 -2.73
CA LYS A 78 -10.35 1.16 -3.93
C LYS A 78 -9.46 2.38 -4.16
N LEU A 79 -9.35 2.79 -5.41
CA LEU A 79 -8.57 3.96 -5.79
C LEU A 79 -9.50 5.13 -6.03
N ASP A 80 -9.14 6.27 -5.46
CA ASP A 80 -9.68 7.58 -5.79
C ASP A 80 -8.57 8.48 -6.32
N TRP A 81 -8.94 9.49 -7.10
CA TRP A 81 -8.00 10.32 -7.86
C TRP A 81 -8.26 11.80 -7.63
N PRO A 82 -8.09 12.29 -6.40
CA PRO A 82 -8.30 13.70 -6.12
C PRO A 82 -7.25 14.55 -6.85
N SER A 83 -7.67 15.75 -7.24
CA SER A 83 -6.77 16.80 -7.74
C SER A 83 -6.56 17.85 -6.65
N TYR A 84 -5.32 18.24 -6.42
CA TYR A 84 -4.95 19.30 -5.49
C TYR A 84 -3.82 20.13 -6.10
N ASP A 85 -3.94 21.46 -6.08
CA ASP A 85 -2.96 22.37 -6.68
C ASP A 85 -2.65 22.02 -8.16
N ASP A 86 -3.72 21.77 -8.94
CA ASP A 86 -3.68 21.33 -10.35
C ASP A 86 -2.88 20.03 -10.63
N LYS A 87 -2.53 19.28 -9.58
CA LYS A 87 -1.84 17.99 -9.67
C LYS A 87 -2.76 16.86 -9.26
N GLN A 88 -2.69 15.76 -10.00
CA GLN A 88 -3.42 14.55 -9.66
C GLN A 88 -2.63 13.72 -8.65
N ILE A 89 -3.29 13.30 -7.57
CA ILE A 89 -2.74 12.36 -6.58
C ILE A 89 -3.56 11.06 -6.58
N CYS A 90 -3.00 9.99 -6.03
CA CYS A 90 -3.70 8.72 -5.87
C CYS A 90 -4.03 8.51 -4.39
N ASN A 91 -5.31 8.29 -4.10
CA ASN A 91 -5.78 7.91 -2.77
C ASN A 91 -6.18 6.43 -2.79
N VAL A 92 -5.37 5.58 -2.16
CA VAL A 92 -5.72 4.19 -1.91
C VAL A 92 -6.53 4.13 -0.63
N GLN A 93 -7.84 3.96 -0.77
CA GLN A 93 -8.74 3.79 0.36
C GLN A 93 -8.79 2.32 0.74
N VAL A 94 -8.47 2.01 1.99
CA VAL A 94 -8.30 0.65 2.50
C VAL A 94 -9.30 0.40 3.61
N ALA A 95 -10.12 -0.65 3.44
CA ALA A 95 -11.04 -1.13 4.46
C ALA A 95 -10.32 -2.08 5.42
N ARG A 96 -10.80 -2.10 6.67
CA ARG A 96 -10.39 -3.11 7.66
C ARG A 96 -10.73 -4.52 7.15
N ALA A 97 -9.76 -5.43 7.25
CA ALA A 97 -9.96 -6.85 6.96
C ALA A 97 -10.67 -7.57 8.12
N ASN A 98 -11.33 -8.68 7.80
CA ASN A 98 -11.94 -9.61 8.76
C ASN A 98 -11.07 -10.86 9.03
N LYS A 99 -9.95 -11.00 8.33
CA LYS A 99 -8.93 -12.03 8.56
C LYS A 99 -7.52 -11.41 8.45
N PRO A 100 -6.49 -12.00 9.10
CA PRO A 100 -5.11 -11.53 8.99
C PRO A 100 -4.66 -11.38 7.54
N VAL A 101 -4.01 -10.27 7.21
CA VAL A 101 -3.40 -10.03 5.90
C VAL A 101 -1.89 -10.00 6.06
N TYR A 102 -1.20 -10.86 5.33
CA TYR A 102 0.26 -10.95 5.34
C TYR A 102 0.83 -10.31 4.07
N VAL A 103 2.05 -9.81 4.19
CA VAL A 103 2.87 -9.39 3.05
C VAL A 103 3.85 -10.51 2.75
N THR A 104 3.78 -11.05 1.54
CA THR A 104 4.70 -12.09 1.08
C THR A 104 5.80 -11.48 0.21
N SER A 105 7.05 -11.57 0.67
CA SER A 105 8.22 -11.08 -0.07
C SER A 105 9.40 -12.03 0.11
N GLU A 106 10.07 -12.40 -0.99
CA GLU A 106 11.26 -13.27 -0.98
C GLU A 106 11.06 -14.59 -0.19
N GLY A 107 9.85 -15.17 -0.25
CA GLY A 107 9.50 -16.42 0.44
C GLY A 107 9.22 -16.28 1.93
N LYS A 108 9.14 -15.06 2.46
CA LYS A 108 8.76 -14.77 3.85
C LYS A 108 7.39 -14.12 3.90
N GLU A 109 6.60 -14.49 4.90
CA GLU A 109 5.35 -13.84 5.24
C GLU A 109 5.56 -12.97 6.48
N GLU A 110 5.18 -11.70 6.37
CA GLU A 110 5.32 -10.71 7.42
C GLU A 110 3.95 -10.10 7.75
N PHE A 111 3.69 -9.90 9.04
CA PHE A 111 2.45 -9.29 9.52
C PHE A 111 2.72 -7.85 9.96
N PHE A 112 1.99 -6.89 9.38
CA PHE A 112 2.17 -5.47 9.65
C PHE A 112 0.96 -4.84 10.34
N VAL A 113 1.27 -4.12 11.40
CA VAL A 113 0.56 -3.15 12.24
C VAL A 113 0.48 -1.70 11.76
N ARG A 114 -0.64 -0.97 11.80
CA ARG A 114 -0.57 0.52 11.78
C ARG A 114 -0.49 1.03 13.22
N LYS A 115 0.62 1.67 13.58
CA LYS A 115 0.83 2.29 14.91
C LYS A 115 1.49 3.66 14.74
N GLU A 116 0.89 4.69 15.32
CA GLU A 116 1.44 6.07 15.35
C GLU A 116 1.93 6.59 13.99
N GLY A 117 1.14 6.35 12.93
CA GLY A 117 1.47 6.81 11.57
C GLY A 117 2.54 5.98 10.85
N SER A 118 2.96 4.84 11.42
CA SER A 118 3.95 3.94 10.83
C SER A 118 3.43 2.51 10.68
N SER A 119 4.00 1.78 9.71
CA SER A 119 3.69 0.38 9.45
C SER A 119 4.73 -0.50 10.16
N GLN A 120 4.36 -1.10 11.29
CA GLN A 120 5.25 -1.83 12.20
C GLN A 120 5.12 -3.35 11.99
N PRO A 121 6.21 -4.10 11.81
CA PRO A 121 6.15 -5.55 11.80
C PRO A 121 5.87 -6.07 13.21
N LEU A 122 5.04 -7.11 13.32
CA LEU A 122 4.86 -7.84 14.57
C LEU A 122 5.56 -9.19 14.51
N SER A 123 6.18 -9.59 15.62
CA SER A 123 6.60 -10.97 15.82
C SER A 123 5.40 -11.90 15.92
N ARG A 124 5.60 -13.22 15.76
CA ARG A 124 4.52 -14.21 15.91
C ARG A 124 3.80 -14.16 17.25
N ALA A 125 4.52 -13.84 18.33
CA ALA A 125 3.93 -13.70 19.66
C ALA A 125 3.03 -12.46 19.75
N GLU A 126 3.51 -11.31 19.27
CA GLU A 126 2.74 -10.06 19.23
C GLU A 126 1.53 -10.16 18.29
N GLU A 127 1.69 -10.83 17.14
CA GLU A 127 0.62 -11.10 16.20
C GLU A 127 -0.48 -11.96 16.85
N HIS A 128 -0.10 -13.02 17.57
CA HIS A 128 -1.07 -13.87 18.27
C HIS A 128 -1.91 -13.04 19.26
N GLU A 129 -1.25 -12.20 20.05
CA GLU A 129 -1.91 -11.29 20.98
C GLU A 129 -2.80 -10.27 20.28
N TRP A 130 -2.31 -9.64 19.20
CA TRP A 130 -3.07 -8.69 18.39
C TRP A 130 -4.33 -9.31 17.81
N ASN A 131 -4.21 -10.50 17.22
CA ASN A 131 -5.31 -11.17 16.55
C ASN A 131 -6.44 -11.52 17.51
N ARG A 132 -6.14 -11.93 18.76
CA ARG A 132 -7.18 -12.23 19.78
C ARG A 132 -8.07 -11.03 20.13
N GLY A 133 -7.53 -9.82 20.07
CA GLY A 133 -8.26 -8.60 20.38
C GLY A 133 -8.95 -7.97 19.17
N ARG A 134 -8.52 -8.33 17.96
CA ARG A 134 -8.87 -7.62 16.73
C ARG A 134 -9.78 -8.43 15.80
N PHE A 135 -9.57 -9.73 15.68
CA PHE A 135 -10.28 -10.62 14.76
C PHE A 135 -11.15 -11.60 15.55
#